data_AF-A0A6N4XSQ3-F1
#
_entry.id   AF-A0A6N4XSQ3-F1
#
_cell.length_a   1.000
_cell.length_b   1.000
_cell.length_c   1.000
_cell.angle_alpha   90.00
_cell.angle_beta   90.00
_cell.angle_gamma   90.00
#
_symmetry.space_group_name_H-M   'P 1'
#
loop_
_entity.id
_entity.type
_entity.pdbx_description
1 polymer ?
#
loop_
_entity_poly.entity_id
_entity_poly.type
_entity_poly.pdbx_seq_one_letter_code
_entity_poly.pdbx_strand_id
1 'polypeptide(L)'
;MVNFSRFYTNERDIHSATCKSEEFNDFLQWVMFGNNGLIAENIRHEQQKVIKYNHLVANMIILYITMTNVIREFTQDGLQIDAERLAATSPFQRENINRFGTYFPRHR
;
A
#
# COMPACT_ATOMS: atom_id res chain seq x y z
N MET A 1 9.70 -33.11 23.66
CA MET A 1 9.84 -31.69 24.07
C MET A 1 9.31 -30.84 22.94
N VAL A 2 8.10 -30.30 23.07
CA VAL A 2 7.48 -29.46 22.04
C VAL A 2 8.30 -28.16 21.94
N ASN A 3 8.66 -27.75 20.72
CA ASN A 3 9.58 -26.64 20.44
C ASN A 3 8.97 -25.29 20.88
N PHE A 4 9.08 -24.94 22.17
CA PHE A 4 8.58 -23.69 22.75
C PHE A 4 9.09 -22.44 22.01
N SER A 5 10.33 -22.44 21.53
CA SER A 5 10.91 -21.36 20.73
C SER A 5 10.11 -21.06 19.44
N ARG A 6 9.51 -22.09 18.83
CA ARG A 6 8.68 -21.95 17.62
C ARG A 6 7.28 -21.39 17.93
N PHE A 7 6.77 -21.62 19.14
CA PHE A 7 5.50 -21.04 19.59
C PHE A 7 5.65 -19.54 19.90
N TYR A 8 6.71 -19.14 20.60
CA TYR A 8 6.96 -17.72 20.90
C TYR A 8 7.26 -16.86 19.67
N THR A 9 7.89 -17.43 18.64
CA THR A 9 8.10 -16.74 17.36
C THR A 9 6.78 -16.54 16.62
N ASN A 10 5.93 -17.57 16.54
CA ASN A 10 4.59 -17.43 15.96
C ASN A 10 3.75 -16.37 16.67
N GLU A 11 3.73 -16.32 18.00
CA GLU A 11 2.96 -15.31 18.74
C GLU A 11 3.48 -13.88 18.49
N ARG A 12 4.80 -13.69 18.42
CA ARG A 12 5.42 -12.40 18.09
C ARG A 12 5.12 -11.96 16.66
N ASP A 13 5.18 -12.90 15.71
CA ASP A 13 4.88 -12.63 14.30
C ASP A 13 3.41 -12.27 14.11
N ILE A 14 2.51 -13.02 14.78
CA ILE A 14 1.06 -12.72 14.81
C ILE A 14 0.84 -11.33 15.40
N HIS A 15 1.43 -11.03 16.55
CA HIS A 15 1.25 -9.74 17.20
C HIS A 15 1.78 -8.58 16.34
N SER A 16 2.96 -8.73 15.72
CA SER A 16 3.51 -7.72 14.82
C SER A 16 2.64 -7.50 13.58
N ALA A 17 2.11 -8.57 12.98
CA ALA A 17 1.18 -8.47 11.85
C ALA A 17 -0.14 -7.79 12.25
N THR A 18 -0.66 -8.09 13.44
CA THR A 18 -1.88 -7.46 13.98
C THR A 18 -1.67 -5.98 14.25
N CYS A 19 -0.60 -5.57 14.95
CA CYS A 19 -0.32 -4.16 15.20
C CYS A 19 -0.18 -3.35 13.90
N LYS A 20 0.50 -3.90 12.89
CA LYS A 20 0.59 -3.25 11.57
C LYS A 20 -0.77 -3.12 10.89
N SER A 21 -1.63 -4.12 11.06
CA SER A 21 -2.99 -4.10 10.50
C SER A 21 -3.87 -3.07 11.22
N GLU A 22 -3.70 -2.91 12.53
CA GLU A 22 -4.37 -1.88 13.35
C GLU A 22 -3.93 -0.48 12.93
N GLU A 23 -2.62 -0.21 12.86
CA GLU A 23 -2.08 1.07 12.37
C GLU A 23 -2.59 1.41 10.97
N PHE A 24 -2.66 0.42 10.08
CA PHE A 24 -3.20 0.62 8.73
C PHE A 24 -4.71 0.91 8.74
N ASN A 25 -5.48 0.25 9.59
CA ASN A 25 -6.92 0.53 9.72
C ASN A 25 -7.19 1.93 10.29
N ASP A 26 -6.38 2.37 11.25
CA ASP A 26 -6.47 3.75 11.78
C ASP A 26 -6.11 4.77 10.69
N PHE A 27 -5.07 4.48 9.90
CA PHE A 27 -4.72 5.31 8.75
C PHE A 27 -5.83 5.35 7.70
N LEU A 28 -6.48 4.21 7.39
CA LEU A 28 -7.63 4.17 6.48
C LEU A 28 -8.79 5.04 6.96
N GLN A 29 -9.06 5.06 8.26
CA GLN A 29 -10.08 5.95 8.84
C GLN A 29 -9.70 7.43 8.67
N TRP A 30 -8.42 7.76 8.87
CA TRP A 30 -7.91 9.12 8.73
C TRP A 30 -7.94 9.64 7.28
N VAL A 31 -7.58 8.79 6.29
CA VAL A 31 -7.57 9.17 4.86
C VAL A 31 -8.98 9.31 4.27
N MET A 32 -9.99 8.74 4.91
CA MET A 32 -11.35 8.69 4.38
C MET A 32 -12.01 10.08 4.37
N PHE A 33 -12.19 10.68 3.19
CA PHE A 33 -12.69 12.05 3.02
C PHE A 33 -14.21 12.17 2.80
N GLY A 34 -15.00 11.13 3.08
CA GLY A 34 -16.46 11.12 2.86
C GLY A 34 -17.28 11.13 4.15
N ASN A 35 -18.12 12.16 4.34
CA ASN A 35 -19.24 12.20 5.30
C ASN A 35 -18.91 11.73 6.75
N ASN A 36 -17.80 12.18 7.34
CA ASN A 36 -17.33 11.72 8.67
C ASN A 36 -17.21 10.18 8.80
N GLY A 37 -16.96 9.46 7.70
CA GLY A 37 -16.92 7.99 7.68
C GLY A 37 -18.28 7.30 7.55
N LEU A 38 -19.38 8.05 7.43
CA LEU A 38 -20.72 7.49 7.28
C LEU A 38 -21.02 7.20 5.81
N ILE A 39 -21.10 5.91 5.47
CA ILE A 39 -21.57 5.48 4.16
C ILE A 39 -23.07 5.79 4.05
N ALA A 40 -23.40 6.83 3.29
CA ALA A 40 -24.75 7.41 3.22
C ALA A 40 -25.80 6.46 2.62
N GLU A 41 -25.38 5.45 1.86
CA GLU A 41 -26.28 4.54 1.15
C GLU A 41 -26.05 3.08 1.57
N ASN A 42 -27.14 2.36 1.88
CA ASN A 42 -27.11 0.92 2.17
C ASN A 42 -27.11 0.10 0.87
N ILE A 43 -26.21 0.43 -0.04
CA ILE A 43 -26.03 -0.25 -1.31
C ILE A 43 -24.67 -0.95 -1.28
N ARG A 44 -24.69 -2.29 -1.14
CA ARG A 44 -23.49 -3.10 -0.92
C ARG A 44 -22.39 -2.88 -1.97
N HIS A 45 -22.76 -2.72 -3.26
CA HIS A 45 -21.77 -2.52 -4.32
C HIS A 45 -21.13 -1.14 -4.27
N GLU A 46 -21.86 -0.08 -3.86
CA GLU A 46 -21.31 1.25 -3.67
C GLU A 46 -20.39 1.30 -2.44
N GLN A 47 -20.77 0.65 -1.34
CA GLN A 47 -19.90 0.48 -0.16
C GLN A 47 -18.56 -0.20 -0.53
N GLN A 48 -18.61 -1.26 -1.33
CA GLN A 48 -17.39 -1.92 -1.81
C GLN A 48 -16.51 -1.01 -2.67
N LYS A 49 -17.10 -0.14 -3.50
CA LYS A 49 -16.33 0.84 -4.28
C LYS A 49 -15.62 1.80 -3.33
N VAL A 50 -16.34 2.37 -2.36
CA VAL A 50 -15.78 3.30 -1.38
C VAL A 50 -14.61 2.68 -0.63
N ILE A 51 -14.75 1.45 -0.13
CA ILE A 51 -13.67 0.73 0.56
C ILE A 51 -12.46 0.55 -0.36
N LYS A 52 -12.68 0.06 -1.59
CA LYS A 52 -11.58 -0.15 -2.56
C LYS A 52 -10.86 1.14 -2.91
N TYR A 53 -11.59 2.24 -3.10
CA TYR A 53 -11.00 3.54 -3.36
C TYR A 53 -10.23 4.07 -2.15
N ASN A 54 -10.74 3.89 -0.93
CA ASN A 54 -10.04 4.32 0.27
C ASN A 54 -8.69 3.58 0.43
N HIS A 55 -8.70 2.26 0.24
CA HIS A 55 -7.47 1.47 0.22
C HIS A 55 -6.49 1.91 -0.88
N LEU A 56 -6.99 2.21 -2.08
CA LEU A 56 -6.16 2.70 -3.17
C LEU A 56 -5.48 4.02 -2.81
N VAL A 57 -6.23 4.99 -2.27
CA VAL A 57 -5.69 6.29 -1.85
C VAL A 57 -4.67 6.13 -0.73
N ALA A 58 -4.98 5.34 0.30
CA ALA A 58 -4.05 5.05 1.39
C ALA A 58 -2.74 4.45 0.86
N ASN A 59 -2.82 3.45 -0.02
CA ASN A 59 -1.64 2.83 -0.62
C ASN A 59 -0.81 3.82 -1.45
N MET A 60 -1.45 4.74 -2.19
CA MET A 60 -0.74 5.78 -2.93
C MET A 60 0.03 6.73 -2.01
N ILE A 61 -0.58 7.15 -0.88
CA ILE A 61 0.07 8.03 0.10
C ILE A 61 1.27 7.32 0.74
N ILE A 62 1.10 6.06 1.17
CA ILE A 62 2.17 5.26 1.78
C ILE A 62 3.33 5.10 0.80
N LEU A 63 3.04 4.78 -0.46
CA LEU A 63 4.05 4.62 -1.50
C LEU A 63 4.82 5.93 -1.70
N TYR A 64 4.13 7.06 -1.84
CA TYR A 64 4.75 8.37 -2.05
C TYR A 64 5.69 8.77 -0.89
N ILE A 65 5.23 8.61 0.35
CA ILE A 65 6.03 8.95 1.54
C ILE A 65 7.25 8.01 1.65
N THR A 66 7.05 6.71 1.46
CA THR A 66 8.13 5.71 1.51
C THR A 66 9.20 6.01 0.47
N MET A 67 8.80 6.27 -0.78
CA MET A 67 9.72 6.62 -1.85
C MET A 67 10.50 7.90 -1.53
N THR A 68 9.82 8.93 -1.01
CA THR A 68 10.45 10.20 -0.65
C THR A 68 11.47 10.02 0.50
N ASN A 69 11.12 9.22 1.52
CA ASN A 69 12.01 8.95 2.64
C ASN A 69 13.27 8.20 2.20
N VAL A 70 13.13 7.17 1.36
CA VAL A 70 14.26 6.40 0.82
C VAL A 70 15.20 7.29 -0.01
N ILE A 71 14.66 8.16 -0.85
CA ILE A 71 15.46 9.12 -1.63
C ILE A 71 16.22 10.08 -0.69
N ARG A 72 15.57 10.54 0.38
CA ARG A 72 16.20 11.43 1.37
C ARG A 72 17.33 10.72 2.12
N GLU A 73 17.13 9.48 2.56
CA GLU A 73 18.15 8.66 3.22
C GLU A 73 19.38 8.49 2.32
N PHE A 74 19.19 8.13 1.05
CA PHE A 74 20.30 8.05 0.08
C PHE A 74 21.06 9.37 -0.06
N THR A 75 20.34 10.50 -0.05
CA THR A 75 20.98 11.82 -0.14
C THR A 75 21.78 12.15 1.14
N GLN A 76 21.30 11.75 2.31
CA GLN A 76 21.97 11.95 3.60
C GLN A 76 23.23 11.09 3.75
N ASP A 77 23.23 9.89 3.17
CA ASP A 77 24.38 8.97 3.17
C ASP A 77 25.51 9.41 2.19
N GLY A 78 25.38 10.60 1.57
CA GLY A 78 26.37 11.16 0.66
C GLY A 78 26.40 10.53 -0.73
N LEU A 79 25.45 9.63 -1.03
CA LEU A 79 25.28 9.08 -2.37
C LEU A 79 24.72 10.18 -3.29
N GLN A 80 25.51 10.56 -4.29
CA GLN A 80 25.06 11.46 -5.35
C GLN A 80 24.03 10.72 -6.20
N ILE A 81 22.75 10.98 -5.99
CA ILE A 81 21.68 10.44 -6.84
C ILE A 81 21.68 11.25 -8.14
N ASP A 82 22.12 10.61 -9.21
CA ASP A 82 22.11 11.21 -10.55
C ASP A 82 20.68 11.53 -11.00
N ALA A 83 20.51 12.64 -11.72
CA ALA A 83 19.22 13.11 -12.20
C ALA A 83 18.53 12.08 -13.12
N GLU A 84 19.31 11.31 -13.88
CA GLU A 84 18.80 10.22 -14.71
C GLU A 84 18.18 9.09 -13.87
N ARG A 85 18.80 8.75 -12.73
CA ARG A 85 18.26 7.75 -11.79
C ARG A 85 17.03 8.25 -11.06
N LEU A 86 16.95 9.54 -10.78
CA LEU A 86 15.75 10.15 -10.20
C LEU A 86 14.60 10.20 -11.21
N ALA A 87 14.89 10.45 -12.49
CA ALA A 87 13.93 10.40 -13.59
C ALA A 87 13.41 8.97 -13.82
N ALA A 88 14.23 7.96 -13.55
CA ALA A 88 13.81 6.56 -13.49
C ALA A 88 12.82 6.24 -12.34
N THR A 89 12.56 7.19 -11.45
CA THR A 89 11.52 7.09 -10.41
C THR A 89 10.29 7.95 -10.73
N SER A 90 10.21 8.50 -11.95
CA SER A 90 9.11 9.36 -12.39
C SER A 90 7.76 8.64 -12.32
N PRO A 91 6.70 9.30 -11.81
CA PRO A 91 5.36 8.71 -11.68
C PRO A 91 4.68 8.41 -13.02
N PHE A 92 5.24 8.86 -14.15
CA PHE A 92 4.64 8.73 -15.48
C PHE A 92 5.28 7.65 -16.36
N GLN A 93 6.03 6.72 -15.78
CA GLN A 93 6.57 5.60 -16.52
C GLN A 93 5.49 4.66 -17.02
N ARG A 94 5.61 4.24 -18.28
CA ARG A 94 4.62 3.39 -18.96
C ARG A 94 5.22 2.09 -19.48
N GLU A 95 6.53 2.00 -19.64
CA GLU A 95 7.20 0.86 -20.28
C GLU A 95 6.95 -0.47 -19.57
N ASN A 96 6.86 -0.47 -18.24
CA ASN A 96 6.69 -1.68 -17.43
C ASN A 96 5.24 -1.93 -16.97
N ILE A 97 4.27 -1.15 -17.45
CA ILE A 97 2.86 -1.25 -17.02
C ILE A 97 2.02 -1.97 -18.08
N ASN A 98 1.58 -3.18 -17.79
CA ASN A 98 0.56 -3.85 -18.60
C ASN A 98 -0.84 -3.30 -18.26
N ARG A 99 -1.22 -2.19 -18.94
CA ARG A 99 -2.49 -1.50 -18.71
C ARG A 99 -3.74 -2.37 -18.96
N PHE A 100 -3.66 -3.34 -19.87
CA PHE A 100 -4.81 -4.14 -20.30
C PHE A 100 -4.85 -5.54 -19.68
N GLY A 101 -3.81 -5.90 -18.91
CA GLY A 101 -3.65 -7.26 -18.38
C GLY A 101 -3.38 -8.28 -19.48
N THR A 102 -3.20 -9.54 -19.07
CA THR A 102 -3.03 -10.65 -20.01
C THR A 102 -4.39 -11.24 -20.31
N TYR A 103 -4.92 -11.00 -21.51
CA TYR A 103 -6.18 -11.60 -21.95
C TYR A 103 -5.91 -12.90 -22.68
N PHE A 104 -6.37 -14.02 -22.12
CA PHE A 104 -6.46 -15.27 -22.86
C PHE A 104 -7.78 -15.24 -23.65
N PRO A 105 -7.75 -15.35 -25.00
CA PRO A 105 -8.97 -15.48 -25.77
C PRO A 105 -9.72 -16.71 -25.26
N ARG A 106 -10.95 -16.55 -24.76
CA ARG A 106 -11.84 -17.71 -24.63
C ARG A 106 -12.09 -18.24 -26.03
N HIS A 107 -11.61 -19.45 -26.32
CA HIS A 107 -12.03 -20.18 -27.49
C HIS A 107 -13.56 -20.32 -27.46
N ARG A 108 -14.19 -19.94 -28.58
CA ARG A 108 -15.60 -20.17 -28.87
C ARG A 108 -15.84 -21.65 -29.14
#